data_AF-A0A1I7SZ07-F1
#
_entry.id   AF-A0A1I7SZ07-F1
#
_cell.length_a   1.000
_cell.length_b   1.000
_cell.length_c   1.000
_cell.angle_alpha   90.00
_cell.angle_beta   90.00
_cell.angle_gamma   90.00
#
_symmetry.space_group_name_H-M   'P 1'
#
loop_
_entity.id
_entity.type
_entity.pdbx_description
1 polymer ?
#
loop_
_entity_poly.entity_id
_entity_poly.type
_entity_poly.pdbx_seq_one_letter_code
_entity_poly.pdbx_strand_id
1 'polypeptide(L)'
;MDKIRQEVGEKNEADAEKQYQALIRQMRDSRPGKIEEHIQRESELHLMTLKKIDEGKQTLTNKVDEMKAAEALEHEKRKEELHEKLGLRLAAASNKCDIVTQATLDNLEGAIEKLKQEIQQLEIENSNCYEKKVELEVQLKQRNFAEVDEKKDKYEEEAQKTAEAVYQLTADQLKEEQMMLAEERTEKKKNAAALIAAVENDLVEQRKVGNATLLIKKSTEESKNRRQINSKISTVRDFKRDMEESYRKVIGVLDAPPDQYEKLTRKRKRAADNELTRFSEILVSTDRKLSEIEENLAILELAGVEMGAITRAIKTQISSFSRIISGLQMILSLEGVPMDETKSMDFTAAKEELFKQINQMELINEKRGELRQCIENLHDETTPVVELAIEN
;
A
#
# COMPACT_ATOMS: atom_id res chain seq x y z
N MET A 1 85.10 78.27 -165.96
CA MET A 1 86.42 77.64 -166.20
C MET A 1 86.48 76.23 -165.61
N ASP A 2 85.32 75.73 -165.20
CA ASP A 2 85.21 74.79 -164.10
C ASP A 2 84.97 73.33 -164.56
N LYS A 3 85.05 73.06 -165.88
CA LYS A 3 84.79 71.75 -166.54
C LYS A 3 86.01 71.06 -167.23
N ILE A 4 87.17 71.72 -167.42
CA ILE A 4 88.32 71.18 -168.20
C ILE A 4 89.39 70.48 -167.31
N ARG A 5 89.47 70.78 -166.00
CA ARG A 5 90.51 70.25 -165.10
C ARG A 5 90.16 68.92 -164.43
N GLN A 6 88.86 68.60 -164.31
CA GLN A 6 88.37 67.32 -163.79
C GLN A 6 88.56 66.19 -164.84
N GLU A 7 88.35 66.48 -166.13
CA GLU A 7 88.57 65.59 -167.29
C GLU A 7 90.06 65.25 -167.59
N VAL A 8 91.05 65.99 -167.06
CA VAL A 8 92.50 65.75 -167.27
C VAL A 8 93.11 64.87 -166.16
N GLY A 9 92.57 64.91 -164.94
CA GLY A 9 93.03 64.04 -163.84
C GLY A 9 92.55 62.60 -164.01
N GLU A 10 91.26 62.42 -164.33
CA GLU A 10 90.65 61.10 -164.55
C GLU A 10 91.18 60.39 -165.82
N LYS A 11 91.64 61.13 -166.84
CA LYS A 11 92.34 60.55 -168.02
C LYS A 11 93.76 60.08 -167.70
N ASN A 12 94.49 60.81 -166.84
CA ASN A 12 95.85 60.46 -166.45
C ASN A 12 95.92 59.22 -165.54
N GLU A 13 94.90 58.97 -164.72
CA GLU A 13 94.80 57.76 -163.89
C GLU A 13 94.46 56.52 -164.74
N ALA A 14 93.55 56.66 -165.71
CA ALA A 14 93.23 55.61 -166.67
C ALA A 14 94.39 55.27 -167.62
N ASP A 15 95.24 56.24 -167.98
CA ASP A 15 96.46 56.01 -168.76
C ASP A 15 97.62 55.45 -167.90
N ALA A 16 97.68 55.77 -166.60
CA ALA A 16 98.64 55.16 -165.66
C ALA A 16 98.32 53.69 -165.33
N GLU A 17 97.04 53.33 -165.23
CA GLU A 17 96.59 51.96 -164.93
C GLU A 17 96.79 51.01 -166.14
N LYS A 18 96.62 51.53 -167.38
CA LYS A 18 97.01 50.83 -168.61
C LYS A 18 98.53 50.63 -168.73
N GLN A 19 99.35 51.55 -168.22
CA GLN A 19 100.80 51.36 -168.13
C GLN A 19 101.19 50.30 -167.09
N TYR A 20 100.51 50.23 -165.94
CA TYR A 20 100.73 49.18 -164.92
C TYR A 20 100.35 47.78 -165.44
N GLN A 21 99.23 47.63 -166.15
CA GLN A 21 98.81 46.33 -166.72
C GLN A 21 99.70 45.86 -167.89
N ALA A 22 100.27 46.79 -168.68
CA ALA A 22 101.28 46.46 -169.69
C ALA A 22 102.64 46.08 -169.05
N LEU A 23 103.05 46.73 -167.94
CA LEU A 23 104.26 46.38 -167.17
C LEU A 23 104.15 45.00 -166.49
N ILE A 24 102.95 44.63 -166.01
CA ILE A 24 102.65 43.31 -165.45
C ILE A 24 102.72 42.22 -166.54
N ARG A 25 102.36 42.53 -167.80
CA ARG A 25 102.53 41.62 -168.97
C ARG A 25 103.99 41.47 -169.40
N GLN A 26 104.79 42.56 -169.37
CA GLN A 26 106.24 42.51 -169.62
C GLN A 26 107.03 41.82 -168.49
N MET A 27 106.60 41.90 -167.22
CA MET A 27 107.22 41.15 -166.11
C MET A 27 106.87 39.65 -166.13
N ARG A 28 105.70 39.27 -166.67
CA ARG A 28 105.32 37.86 -166.86
C ARG A 28 106.10 37.15 -167.99
N ASP A 29 106.47 37.83 -169.08
CA ASP A 29 107.23 37.23 -170.20
C ASP A 29 108.76 37.22 -169.99
N SER A 30 109.27 37.94 -168.99
CA SER A 30 110.72 38.09 -168.77
C SER A 30 111.30 37.27 -167.61
N ARG A 31 110.57 37.01 -166.51
CA ARG A 31 111.03 36.12 -165.40
C ARG A 31 109.88 35.59 -164.51
N PRO A 32 109.46 34.31 -164.62
CA PRO A 32 108.34 33.74 -163.86
C PRO A 32 108.59 33.42 -162.37
N GLY A 33 109.83 33.50 -161.85
CA GLY A 33 110.18 32.83 -160.58
C GLY A 33 110.21 33.67 -159.28
N LYS A 34 110.09 35.00 -159.30
CA LYS A 34 110.40 35.85 -158.11
C LYS A 34 109.20 36.46 -157.38
N ILE A 35 107.98 36.29 -157.88
CA ILE A 35 106.78 36.95 -157.31
C ILE A 35 106.01 36.01 -156.36
N GLU A 36 105.97 34.70 -156.61
CA GLU A 36 105.40 33.73 -155.65
C GLU A 36 106.12 33.71 -154.29
N GLU A 37 107.45 33.88 -154.24
CA GLU A 37 108.23 33.86 -152.99
C GLU A 37 107.84 34.99 -152.01
N HIS A 38 107.44 36.15 -152.53
CA HIS A 38 107.16 37.30 -151.67
C HIS A 38 105.79 37.19 -150.97
N ILE A 39 104.83 36.51 -151.61
CA ILE A 39 103.50 36.22 -151.06
C ILE A 39 103.60 35.17 -149.95
N GLN A 40 104.49 34.18 -150.10
CA GLN A 40 104.77 33.20 -149.05
C GLN A 40 105.31 33.85 -147.77
N ARG A 41 106.25 34.79 -147.87
CA ARG A 41 106.85 35.45 -146.68
C ARG A 41 105.84 36.25 -145.86
N GLU A 42 104.89 36.94 -146.49
CA GLU A 42 103.91 37.72 -145.73
C GLU A 42 102.91 36.83 -144.97
N SER A 43 102.53 35.68 -145.56
CA SER A 43 101.66 34.70 -144.91
C SER A 43 102.32 34.11 -143.66
N GLU A 44 103.63 33.84 -143.69
CA GLU A 44 104.40 33.38 -142.53
C GLU A 44 104.42 34.41 -141.38
N LEU A 45 104.49 35.71 -141.71
CA LEU A 45 104.55 36.79 -140.73
C LEU A 45 103.21 36.97 -139.99
N HIS A 46 102.09 36.77 -140.67
CA HIS A 46 100.75 36.79 -140.07
C HIS A 46 100.55 35.62 -139.10
N LEU A 47 101.06 34.43 -139.45
CA LEU A 47 101.01 33.24 -138.60
C LEU A 47 101.81 33.42 -137.28
N MET A 48 102.96 34.08 -137.36
CA MET A 48 103.80 34.44 -136.20
C MET A 48 103.07 35.35 -135.21
N THR A 49 102.21 36.25 -135.70
CA THR A 49 101.49 37.21 -134.86
C THR A 49 100.35 36.54 -134.08
N LEU A 50 99.64 35.59 -134.70
CA LEU A 50 98.60 34.79 -134.05
C LEU A 50 99.15 33.92 -132.92
N LYS A 51 100.36 33.36 -133.07
CA LYS A 51 101.04 32.61 -131.99
C LYS A 51 101.29 33.45 -130.74
N LYS A 52 101.75 34.70 -130.89
CA LYS A 52 101.98 35.60 -129.74
C LYS A 52 100.71 35.93 -128.96
N ILE A 53 99.56 36.00 -129.63
CA ILE A 53 98.27 36.26 -128.97
C ILE A 53 97.85 35.04 -128.14
N ASP A 54 98.08 33.83 -128.65
CA ASP A 54 97.76 32.58 -127.96
C ASP A 54 98.63 32.38 -126.70
N GLU A 55 99.93 32.68 -126.79
CA GLU A 55 100.85 32.69 -125.64
C GLU A 55 100.41 33.70 -124.55
N GLY A 56 99.95 34.89 -124.95
CA GLY A 56 99.41 35.89 -124.02
C GLY A 56 98.17 35.41 -123.27
N LYS A 57 97.31 34.64 -123.94
CA LYS A 57 96.09 34.07 -123.36
C LYS A 57 96.41 32.97 -122.33
N GLN A 58 97.36 32.09 -122.64
CA GLN A 58 97.85 31.04 -121.75
C GLN A 58 98.43 31.60 -120.44
N THR A 59 99.17 32.70 -120.53
CA THR A 59 99.84 33.32 -119.37
C THR A 59 98.84 33.91 -118.37
N LEU A 60 97.71 34.44 -118.86
CA LEU A 60 96.68 35.05 -118.01
C LEU A 60 95.89 33.97 -117.25
N THR A 61 95.64 32.82 -117.87
CA THR A 61 94.95 31.68 -117.25
C THR A 61 95.71 31.17 -116.03
N ASN A 62 97.02 30.99 -116.15
CA ASN A 62 97.86 30.51 -115.03
C ASN A 62 97.83 31.45 -113.81
N LYS A 63 97.80 32.78 -114.02
CA LYS A 63 97.75 33.76 -112.92
C LYS A 63 96.43 33.73 -112.14
N VAL A 64 95.32 33.45 -112.81
CA VAL A 64 93.99 33.36 -112.16
C VAL A 64 93.91 32.12 -111.29
N ASP A 65 94.52 31.01 -111.71
CA ASP A 65 94.54 29.77 -110.94
C ASP A 65 95.43 29.90 -109.68
N GLU A 66 96.55 30.61 -109.75
CA GLU A 66 97.38 30.92 -108.57
C GLU A 66 96.61 31.75 -107.52
N MET A 67 95.83 32.75 -107.93
CA MET A 67 95.02 33.57 -107.01
C MET A 67 93.92 32.75 -106.31
N LYS A 68 93.26 31.84 -107.03
CA LYS A 68 92.24 30.95 -106.42
C LYS A 68 92.85 30.04 -105.36
N ALA A 69 94.07 29.54 -105.59
CA ALA A 69 94.77 28.71 -104.62
C ALA A 69 95.12 29.49 -103.34
N ALA A 70 95.54 30.76 -103.46
CA ALA A 70 95.86 31.61 -102.33
C ALA A 70 94.61 31.95 -101.47
N GLU A 71 93.47 32.28 -102.08
CA GLU A 71 92.23 32.57 -101.33
C GLU A 71 91.69 31.33 -100.60
N ALA A 72 91.78 30.14 -101.20
CA ALA A 72 91.34 28.90 -100.56
C ALA A 72 92.14 28.60 -99.27
N LEU A 73 93.45 28.90 -99.28
CA LEU A 73 94.35 28.67 -98.16
C LEU A 73 94.09 29.66 -97.02
N GLU A 74 93.76 30.92 -97.33
CA GLU A 74 93.38 31.92 -96.31
C GLU A 74 92.01 31.60 -95.68
N HIS A 75 91.06 31.07 -96.46
CA HIS A 75 89.74 30.68 -95.97
C HIS A 75 89.80 29.48 -95.00
N GLU A 76 90.63 28.47 -95.27
CA GLU A 76 90.84 27.35 -94.34
C GLU A 76 91.41 27.83 -93.00
N LYS A 77 92.41 28.73 -93.03
CA LYS A 77 93.00 29.30 -91.82
C LYS A 77 92.00 30.04 -90.94
N ARG A 78 91.09 30.84 -91.53
CA ARG A 78 90.02 31.52 -90.78
C ARG A 78 89.01 30.55 -90.17
N LYS A 79 88.79 29.40 -90.79
CA LYS A 79 87.83 28.39 -90.34
C LYS A 79 88.33 27.68 -89.07
N GLU A 80 89.62 27.36 -89.03
CA GLU A 80 90.29 26.77 -87.86
C GLU A 80 90.25 27.74 -86.66
N GLU A 81 90.59 29.02 -86.85
CA GLU A 81 90.55 30.02 -85.78
C GLU A 81 89.13 30.19 -85.18
N LEU A 82 88.09 30.11 -86.00
CA LEU A 82 86.69 30.23 -85.56
C LEU A 82 86.23 29.00 -84.75
N HIS A 83 86.67 27.81 -85.15
CA HIS A 83 86.36 26.57 -84.43
C HIS A 83 86.99 26.55 -83.03
N GLU A 84 88.24 26.99 -82.90
CA GLU A 84 88.93 27.02 -81.60
C GLU A 84 88.25 28.00 -80.62
N LYS A 85 87.84 29.16 -81.13
CA LYS A 85 87.13 30.19 -80.33
C LYS A 85 85.75 29.73 -79.86
N LEU A 86 85.04 28.94 -80.66
CA LEU A 86 83.75 28.35 -80.29
C LEU A 86 83.92 27.21 -79.28
N GLY A 87 84.95 26.38 -79.42
CA GLY A 87 85.28 25.31 -78.47
C GLY A 87 85.50 25.84 -77.04
N LEU A 88 86.27 26.92 -76.89
CA LEU A 88 86.51 27.56 -75.59
C LEU A 88 85.23 28.14 -74.97
N ARG A 89 84.34 28.72 -75.79
CA ARG A 89 83.05 29.25 -75.30
C ARG A 89 82.10 28.14 -74.84
N LEU A 90 82.04 27.02 -75.54
CA LEU A 90 81.20 25.88 -75.18
C LEU A 90 81.64 25.26 -73.85
N ALA A 91 82.95 25.03 -73.68
CA ALA A 91 83.51 24.49 -72.44
C ALA A 91 83.24 25.41 -71.24
N ALA A 92 83.38 26.73 -71.41
CA ALA A 92 83.08 27.71 -70.36
C ALA A 92 81.58 27.76 -70.00
N ALA A 93 80.69 27.55 -70.97
CA ALA A 93 79.25 27.46 -70.72
C ALA A 93 78.86 26.16 -70.00
N SER A 94 79.46 25.03 -70.40
CA SER A 94 79.24 23.73 -69.74
C SER A 94 79.63 23.78 -68.26
N ASN A 95 80.84 24.26 -67.95
CA ASN A 95 81.31 24.37 -66.56
C ASN A 95 80.40 25.27 -65.71
N LYS A 96 79.85 26.35 -66.27
CA LYS A 96 78.89 27.19 -65.54
C LYS A 96 77.59 26.46 -65.27
N CYS A 97 77.11 25.65 -66.21
CA CYS A 97 75.91 24.84 -66.01
C CYS A 97 76.14 23.81 -64.91
N ASP A 98 77.27 23.09 -64.95
CA ASP A 98 77.61 22.05 -63.96
C ASP A 98 77.72 22.62 -62.54
N ILE A 99 78.37 23.79 -62.37
CA ILE A 99 78.48 24.47 -61.07
C ILE A 99 77.11 24.88 -60.53
N VAL A 100 76.23 25.44 -61.38
CA VAL A 100 74.89 25.85 -60.95
C VAL A 100 74.05 24.63 -60.57
N THR A 101 74.11 23.55 -61.37
CA THR A 101 73.38 22.31 -61.10
C THR A 101 73.83 21.65 -59.80
N GLN A 102 75.15 21.59 -59.54
CA GLN A 102 75.68 21.04 -58.29
C GLN A 102 75.27 21.89 -57.08
N ALA A 103 75.36 23.22 -57.18
CA ALA A 103 74.92 24.10 -56.11
C ALA A 103 73.41 24.00 -55.82
N THR A 104 72.55 23.75 -56.83
CA THR A 104 71.13 23.47 -56.56
C THR A 104 70.91 22.11 -55.92
N LEU A 105 71.67 21.08 -56.30
CA LEU A 105 71.59 19.75 -55.68
C LEU A 105 72.00 19.79 -54.21
N ASP A 106 73.13 20.40 -53.88
CA ASP A 106 73.63 20.52 -52.50
C ASP A 106 72.62 21.27 -51.61
N ASN A 107 71.98 22.32 -52.14
CA ASN A 107 70.94 23.06 -51.42
C ASN A 107 69.66 22.23 -51.19
N LEU A 108 69.26 21.41 -52.17
CA LEU A 108 68.11 20.52 -52.04
C LEU A 108 68.39 19.39 -51.04
N GLU A 109 69.58 18.80 -51.07
CA GLU A 109 70.00 17.80 -50.08
C GLU A 109 70.01 18.39 -48.66
N GLY A 110 70.54 19.60 -48.48
CA GLY A 110 70.50 20.31 -47.21
C GLY A 110 69.09 20.60 -46.71
N ALA A 111 68.15 20.93 -47.62
CA ALA A 111 66.75 21.16 -47.27
C ALA A 111 66.02 19.85 -46.91
N ILE A 112 66.28 18.77 -47.63
CA ILE A 112 65.73 17.43 -47.35
C ILE A 112 66.19 16.96 -45.97
N GLU A 113 67.45 17.14 -45.63
CA GLU A 113 67.98 16.68 -44.35
C GLU A 113 67.40 17.47 -43.16
N LYS A 114 67.20 18.79 -43.32
CA LYS A 114 66.48 19.60 -42.33
C LYS A 114 65.04 19.13 -42.12
N LEU A 115 64.31 18.87 -43.21
CA LEU A 115 62.93 18.37 -43.13
C LEU A 115 62.85 17.01 -42.45
N LYS A 116 63.81 16.10 -42.69
CA LYS A 116 63.86 14.81 -41.97
C LYS A 116 64.04 15.01 -40.47
N GLN A 117 64.92 15.93 -40.05
CA GLN A 117 65.13 16.22 -38.64
C GLN A 117 63.88 16.81 -37.98
N GLU A 118 63.18 17.74 -38.66
CA GLU A 118 61.91 18.29 -38.18
C GLU A 118 60.81 17.23 -38.08
N ILE A 119 60.70 16.32 -39.05
CA ILE A 119 59.76 15.19 -39.01
C ILE A 119 60.05 14.31 -37.80
N GLN A 120 61.31 13.90 -37.60
CA GLN A 120 61.68 13.07 -36.45
C GLN A 120 61.37 13.75 -35.12
N GLN A 121 61.61 15.06 -35.01
CA GLN A 121 61.34 15.80 -33.80
C GLN A 121 59.83 15.90 -33.52
N LEU A 122 59.02 16.15 -34.54
CA LEU A 122 57.55 16.13 -34.43
C LEU A 122 57.01 14.73 -34.09
N GLU A 123 57.61 13.66 -34.60
CA GLU A 123 57.25 12.28 -34.23
C GLU A 123 57.51 12.01 -32.74
N ILE A 124 58.66 12.45 -32.22
CA ILE A 124 59.00 12.34 -30.79
C ILE A 124 58.03 13.16 -29.93
N GLU A 125 57.74 14.40 -30.33
CA GLU A 125 56.79 15.28 -29.62
C GLU A 125 55.38 14.70 -29.59
N ASN A 126 54.90 14.16 -30.72
CA ASN A 126 53.60 13.48 -30.78
C ASN A 126 53.56 12.26 -29.86
N SER A 127 54.59 11.41 -29.87
CA SER A 127 54.66 10.25 -28.98
C SER A 127 54.58 10.65 -27.51
N ASN A 128 55.35 11.67 -27.10
CA ASN A 128 55.34 12.18 -25.73
C ASN A 128 53.98 12.78 -25.33
N CYS A 129 53.30 13.46 -26.26
CA CYS A 129 51.95 13.98 -26.03
C CYS A 129 50.92 12.85 -25.86
N TYR A 130 51.01 11.79 -26.66
CA TYR A 130 50.14 10.61 -26.51
C TYR A 130 50.36 9.92 -25.16
N GLU A 131 51.60 9.71 -24.74
CA GLU A 131 51.92 9.11 -23.44
C GLU A 131 51.35 9.94 -22.28
N LYS A 132 51.58 11.26 -22.27
CA LYS A 132 51.02 12.15 -21.24
C LYS A 132 49.49 12.15 -21.22
N LYS A 133 48.84 12.08 -22.39
CA LYS A 133 47.38 12.00 -22.48
C LYS A 133 46.86 10.71 -21.83
N VAL A 134 47.48 9.56 -22.15
CA VAL A 134 47.09 8.27 -21.56
C VAL A 134 47.31 8.27 -20.05
N GLU A 135 48.44 8.79 -19.57
CA GLU A 135 48.73 8.91 -18.14
C GLU A 135 47.67 9.75 -17.41
N LEU A 136 47.31 10.92 -17.95
CA LEU A 136 46.28 11.78 -17.39
C LEU A 136 44.89 11.10 -17.38
N GLU A 137 44.53 10.38 -18.45
CA GLU A 137 43.27 9.63 -18.50
C GLU A 137 43.21 8.52 -17.44
N VAL A 138 44.32 7.82 -17.21
CA VAL A 138 44.42 6.79 -16.16
C VAL A 138 44.28 7.42 -14.77
N GLN A 139 45.00 8.51 -14.50
CA GLN A 139 44.92 9.21 -13.20
C GLN A 139 43.51 9.76 -12.92
N LEU A 140 42.84 10.33 -13.93
CA LEU A 140 41.46 10.80 -13.82
C LEU A 140 40.49 9.66 -13.50
N LYS A 141 40.61 8.52 -14.20
CA LYS A 141 39.79 7.35 -13.91
C LYS A 141 40.01 6.84 -12.49
N GLN A 142 41.26 6.72 -12.05
CA GLN A 142 41.59 6.28 -10.69
C GLN A 142 41.02 7.21 -9.62
N ARG A 143 41.13 8.54 -9.81
CA ARG A 143 40.50 9.51 -8.90
C ARG A 143 38.98 9.39 -8.87
N ASN A 144 38.35 9.28 -10.04
CA ASN A 144 36.89 9.14 -10.12
C ASN A 144 36.41 7.85 -9.45
N PHE A 145 37.12 6.73 -9.63
CA PHE A 145 36.81 5.48 -8.94
C PHE A 145 36.95 5.64 -7.42
N ALA A 146 38.06 6.20 -6.94
CA ALA A 146 38.26 6.43 -5.52
C ALA A 146 37.19 7.36 -4.90
N GLU A 147 36.79 8.42 -5.60
CA GLU A 147 35.73 9.33 -5.13
C GLU A 147 34.36 8.64 -5.09
N VAL A 148 34.06 7.77 -6.06
CA VAL A 148 32.82 6.98 -6.07
C VAL A 148 32.80 5.97 -4.94
N ASP A 149 33.92 5.27 -4.70
CA ASP A 149 34.05 4.29 -3.63
C ASP A 149 33.93 4.98 -2.25
N GLU A 150 34.60 6.11 -2.03
CA GLU A 150 34.49 6.87 -0.77
C GLU A 150 33.06 7.37 -0.51
N LYS A 151 32.36 7.86 -1.56
CA LYS A 151 30.94 8.24 -1.43
C LYS A 151 30.05 7.04 -1.14
N LYS A 152 30.31 5.89 -1.76
CA LYS A 152 29.55 4.65 -1.52
C LYS A 152 29.71 4.21 -0.07
N ASP A 153 30.95 4.16 0.43
CA ASP A 153 31.24 3.76 1.81
C ASP A 153 30.57 4.71 2.81
N LYS A 154 30.62 6.02 2.55
CA LYS A 154 29.94 7.02 3.39
C LYS A 154 28.43 6.83 3.40
N TYR A 155 27.80 6.58 2.24
CA TYR A 155 26.37 6.34 2.17
C TYR A 155 25.96 5.02 2.83
N GLU A 156 26.79 3.97 2.72
CA GLU A 156 26.56 2.70 3.43
C GLU A 156 26.63 2.90 4.95
N GLU A 157 27.60 3.68 5.46
CA GLU A 157 27.71 4.00 6.87
C GLU A 157 26.51 4.84 7.37
N GLU A 158 26.09 5.86 6.63
CA GLU A 158 24.91 6.68 6.95
C GLU A 158 23.62 5.85 6.93
N ALA A 159 23.47 4.97 5.93
CA ALA A 159 22.33 4.06 5.83
C ALA A 159 22.30 3.07 7.00
N GLN A 160 23.45 2.52 7.39
CA GLN A 160 23.55 1.61 8.53
C GLN A 160 23.20 2.30 9.85
N LYS A 161 23.74 3.50 10.11
CA LYS A 161 23.38 4.31 11.29
C LYS A 161 21.89 4.63 11.34
N THR A 162 21.31 4.97 10.19
CA THR A 162 19.88 5.26 10.09
C THR A 162 19.05 4.01 10.36
N ALA A 163 19.44 2.85 9.80
CA ALA A 163 18.76 1.58 10.03
C ALA A 163 18.80 1.19 11.51
N GLU A 164 19.97 1.29 12.16
CA GLU A 164 20.13 1.02 13.59
C GLU A 164 19.25 1.95 14.45
N ALA A 165 19.20 3.25 14.14
CA ALA A 165 18.33 4.20 14.83
C ALA A 165 16.84 3.86 14.67
N VAL A 166 16.42 3.47 13.45
CA VAL A 166 15.04 3.02 13.18
C VAL A 166 14.71 1.74 13.96
N TYR A 167 15.61 0.76 13.98
CA TYR A 167 15.42 -0.46 14.77
C TYR A 167 15.26 -0.16 16.26
N GLN A 168 16.09 0.73 16.80
CA GLN A 168 16.03 1.11 18.21
C GLN A 168 14.71 1.82 18.54
N LEU A 169 14.29 2.81 17.75
CA LEU A 169 13.02 3.50 17.91
C LEU A 169 11.83 2.53 17.82
N THR A 170 11.86 1.59 16.88
CA THR A 170 10.79 0.59 16.71
C THR A 170 10.72 -0.34 17.92
N ALA A 171 11.87 -0.75 18.46
CA ALA A 171 11.93 -1.57 19.66
C ALA A 171 11.41 -0.83 20.90
N ASP A 172 11.76 0.45 21.04
CA ASP A 172 11.29 1.30 22.15
C ASP A 172 9.78 1.53 22.05
N GLN A 173 9.26 1.84 20.86
CA GLN A 173 7.81 1.98 20.61
C GLN A 173 7.05 0.69 20.93
N LEU A 174 7.55 -0.47 20.49
CA LEU A 174 6.92 -1.76 20.79
C LEU A 174 6.89 -2.03 22.30
N LYS A 175 7.96 -1.66 23.01
CA LYS A 175 8.03 -1.83 24.47
C LYS A 175 7.05 -0.91 25.19
N GLU A 176 6.93 0.35 24.76
CA GLU A 176 5.96 1.31 25.29
C GLU A 176 4.52 0.85 25.03
N GLU A 177 4.21 0.39 23.81
CA GLU A 177 2.89 -0.13 23.46
C GLU A 177 2.54 -1.38 24.29
N GLN A 178 3.49 -2.29 24.49
CA GLN A 178 3.31 -3.45 25.37
C GLN A 178 3.07 -3.04 26.83
N MET A 179 3.76 -2.02 27.33
CA MET A 179 3.54 -1.48 28.68
C MET A 179 2.15 -0.85 28.81
N MET A 180 1.75 0.01 27.87
CA MET A 180 0.43 0.65 27.88
C MET A 180 -0.70 -0.39 27.80
N LEU A 181 -0.55 -1.41 26.94
CA LEU A 181 -1.52 -2.51 26.86
C LEU A 181 -1.58 -3.33 28.15
N ALA A 182 -0.45 -3.51 28.84
CA ALA A 182 -0.42 -4.19 30.14
C ALA A 182 -1.13 -3.36 31.21
N GLU A 183 -0.87 -2.06 31.28
CA GLU A 183 -1.53 -1.12 32.19
C GLU A 183 -3.04 -1.09 31.94
N GLU A 184 -3.48 -0.90 30.69
CA GLU A 184 -4.89 -0.91 30.30
C GLU A 184 -5.57 -2.24 30.68
N ARG A 185 -4.90 -3.38 30.48
CA ARG A 185 -5.41 -4.70 30.92
C ARG A 185 -5.53 -4.78 32.44
N THR A 186 -4.59 -4.24 33.21
CA THR A 186 -4.68 -4.25 34.67
C THR A 186 -5.80 -3.36 35.18
N GLU A 187 -6.00 -2.19 34.57
CA GLU A 187 -7.10 -1.29 34.91
C GLU A 187 -8.46 -1.91 34.56
N LYS A 188 -8.61 -2.48 33.35
CA LYS A 188 -9.82 -3.21 32.95
C LYS A 188 -10.12 -4.37 33.90
N LYS A 189 -9.10 -5.11 34.37
CA LYS A 189 -9.29 -6.17 35.38
C LYS A 189 -9.75 -5.62 36.72
N LYS A 190 -9.17 -4.52 37.21
CA LYS A 190 -9.60 -3.86 38.46
C LYS A 190 -11.05 -3.37 38.35
N ASN A 191 -11.39 -2.70 37.25
CA ASN A 191 -12.75 -2.20 37.01
C ASN A 191 -13.77 -3.34 36.89
N ALA A 192 -13.41 -4.43 36.19
CA ALA A 192 -14.26 -5.61 36.11
C ALA A 192 -14.46 -6.27 37.49
N ALA A 193 -13.41 -6.39 38.30
CA ALA A 193 -13.50 -6.93 39.66
C ALA A 193 -14.39 -6.06 40.56
N ALA A 194 -14.27 -4.73 40.48
CA ALA A 194 -15.12 -3.80 41.22
C ALA A 194 -16.59 -3.91 40.79
N LEU A 195 -16.86 -4.03 39.47
CA LEU A 195 -18.21 -4.22 38.95
C LEU A 195 -18.82 -5.56 39.41
N ILE A 196 -18.04 -6.65 39.36
CA ILE A 196 -18.48 -7.97 39.84
C ILE A 196 -18.83 -7.90 41.34
N ALA A 197 -17.97 -7.30 42.16
CA ALA A 197 -18.22 -7.16 43.60
C ALA A 197 -19.48 -6.31 43.89
N ALA A 198 -19.71 -5.23 43.14
CA ALA A 198 -20.93 -4.43 43.27
C ALA A 198 -22.19 -5.23 42.91
N VAL A 199 -22.15 -5.99 41.81
CA VAL A 199 -23.26 -6.86 41.39
C VAL A 199 -23.52 -7.98 42.40
N GLU A 200 -22.47 -8.60 42.95
CA GLU A 200 -22.59 -9.63 43.99
C GLU A 200 -23.25 -9.06 45.26
N ASN A 201 -22.87 -7.85 45.67
CA ASN A 201 -23.47 -7.18 46.83
C ASN A 201 -24.96 -6.88 46.59
N ASP A 202 -25.31 -6.31 45.44
CA ASP A 202 -26.70 -6.04 45.06
C ASP A 202 -27.56 -7.31 45.04
N LEU A 203 -27.01 -8.43 44.54
CA LEU A 203 -27.69 -9.73 44.53
C LEU A 203 -27.92 -10.27 45.95
N VAL A 204 -26.95 -10.09 46.85
CA VAL A 204 -27.10 -10.48 48.26
C VAL A 204 -28.20 -9.66 48.93
N GLU A 205 -28.23 -8.35 48.72
CA GLU A 205 -29.26 -7.46 49.26
C GLU A 205 -30.65 -7.77 48.69
N GLN A 206 -30.77 -7.98 47.37
CA GLN A 206 -32.03 -8.41 46.76
C GLN A 206 -32.52 -9.74 47.33
N ARG A 207 -31.62 -10.69 47.60
CA ARG A 207 -31.98 -11.97 48.22
C ARG A 207 -32.47 -11.79 49.65
N LYS A 208 -31.84 -10.92 50.46
CA LYS A 208 -32.28 -10.60 51.83
C LYS A 208 -33.68 -10.00 51.82
N VAL A 209 -33.89 -8.94 51.04
CA VAL A 209 -35.20 -8.27 50.90
C VAL A 209 -36.28 -9.24 50.39
N GLY A 210 -35.95 -10.06 49.38
CA GLY A 210 -36.85 -11.07 48.87
C GLY A 210 -37.26 -12.10 49.93
N ASN A 211 -36.30 -12.61 50.70
CA ASN A 211 -36.57 -13.55 51.79
C ASN A 211 -37.40 -12.93 52.91
N ALA A 212 -37.08 -11.71 53.35
CA ALA A 212 -37.84 -11.00 54.37
C ALA A 212 -39.29 -10.74 53.92
N THR A 213 -39.49 -10.35 52.66
CA THR A 213 -40.83 -10.16 52.09
C THR A 213 -41.64 -11.47 52.09
N LEU A 214 -41.02 -12.60 51.74
CA LEU A 214 -41.67 -13.92 51.77
C LEU A 214 -42.07 -14.30 53.21
N LEU A 215 -41.22 -14.05 54.20
CA LEU A 215 -41.50 -14.31 55.60
C LEU A 215 -42.68 -13.45 56.11
N ILE A 216 -42.71 -12.16 55.77
CA ILE A 216 -43.83 -11.27 56.11
C ILE A 216 -45.14 -11.79 55.50
N LYS A 217 -45.11 -12.19 54.23
CA LYS A 217 -46.31 -12.72 53.54
C LYS A 217 -46.82 -13.99 54.24
N LYS A 218 -45.94 -14.95 54.51
CA LYS A 218 -46.28 -16.19 55.22
C LYS A 218 -46.86 -15.90 56.61
N SER A 219 -46.19 -15.05 57.39
CA SER A 219 -46.64 -14.65 58.73
C SER A 219 -47.99 -13.92 58.70
N THR A 220 -48.23 -13.10 57.68
CA THR A 220 -49.51 -12.39 57.50
C THR A 220 -50.65 -13.36 57.18
N GLU A 221 -50.42 -14.30 56.26
CA GLU A 221 -51.39 -15.34 55.91
C GLU A 221 -51.71 -16.24 57.11
N GLU A 222 -50.69 -16.66 57.87
CA GLU A 222 -50.86 -17.40 59.12
C GLU A 222 -51.67 -16.60 60.16
N SER A 223 -51.36 -15.32 60.36
CA SER A 223 -52.10 -14.44 61.29
C SER A 223 -53.57 -14.29 60.90
N LYS A 224 -53.85 -14.17 59.59
CA LYS A 224 -55.22 -14.11 59.05
C LYS A 224 -55.96 -15.43 59.28
N ASN A 225 -55.31 -16.57 59.07
CA ASN A 225 -55.91 -17.88 59.32
C ASN A 225 -56.23 -18.09 60.80
N ARG A 226 -55.28 -17.75 61.69
CA ARG A 226 -55.46 -17.79 63.16
C ARG A 226 -56.65 -16.94 63.60
N ARG A 227 -56.81 -15.73 63.03
CA ARG A 227 -57.99 -14.87 63.25
C ARG A 227 -59.31 -15.51 62.82
N GLN A 228 -59.34 -16.14 61.65
CA GLN A 228 -60.53 -16.83 61.15
C GLN A 228 -60.94 -18.00 62.06
N ILE A 229 -59.95 -18.79 62.52
CA ILE A 229 -60.19 -19.88 63.48
C ILE A 229 -60.73 -19.32 64.80
N ASN A 230 -60.09 -18.29 65.37
CA ASN A 230 -60.54 -17.67 66.62
C ASN A 230 -61.96 -17.11 66.56
N SER A 231 -62.34 -16.53 65.42
CA SER A 231 -63.71 -16.08 65.16
C SER A 231 -64.70 -17.25 65.20
N LYS A 232 -64.37 -18.37 64.53
CA LYS A 232 -65.20 -19.59 64.53
C LYS A 232 -65.31 -20.23 65.91
N ILE A 233 -64.23 -20.25 66.71
CA ILE A 233 -64.26 -20.71 68.11
C ILE A 233 -65.20 -19.84 68.94
N SER A 234 -65.16 -18.53 68.74
CA SER A 234 -66.06 -17.60 69.42
C SER A 234 -67.52 -17.88 69.04
N THR A 235 -67.81 -18.14 67.77
CA THR A 235 -69.15 -18.56 67.31
C THR A 235 -69.61 -19.87 67.97
N VAL A 236 -68.73 -20.87 68.10
CA VAL A 236 -69.06 -22.13 68.81
C VAL A 236 -69.39 -21.87 70.28
N ARG A 237 -68.67 -20.95 70.93
CA ARG A 237 -68.98 -20.52 72.31
C ARG A 237 -70.31 -19.75 72.40
N ASP A 238 -70.67 -18.97 71.39
CA ASP A 238 -71.99 -18.33 71.32
C ASP A 238 -73.10 -19.38 71.16
N PHE A 239 -72.92 -20.38 70.29
CA PHE A 239 -73.87 -21.50 70.17
C PHE A 239 -74.05 -22.26 71.48
N LYS A 240 -73.00 -22.41 72.29
CA LYS A 240 -73.13 -22.97 73.64
C LYS A 240 -74.11 -22.18 74.52
N ARG A 241 -74.09 -20.84 74.46
CA ARG A 241 -75.04 -20.01 75.20
C ARG A 241 -76.48 -20.23 74.70
N ASP A 242 -76.66 -20.37 73.39
CA ASP A 242 -77.98 -20.63 72.81
C ASP A 242 -78.49 -22.03 73.19
N MET A 243 -77.60 -23.04 73.19
CA MET A 243 -77.90 -24.38 73.70
C MET A 243 -78.32 -24.35 75.18
N GLU A 244 -77.66 -23.52 76.00
CA GLU A 244 -78.00 -23.37 77.42
C GLU A 244 -79.38 -22.73 77.63
N GLU A 245 -79.78 -21.81 76.75
CA GLU A 245 -81.12 -21.24 76.77
C GLU A 245 -82.19 -22.30 76.43
N SER A 246 -82.01 -23.05 75.35
CA SER A 246 -82.94 -24.14 74.99
C SER A 246 -82.97 -25.23 76.06
N TYR A 247 -81.82 -25.61 76.62
CA TYR A 247 -81.75 -26.57 77.73
C TYR A 247 -82.58 -26.13 78.93
N ARG A 248 -82.44 -24.88 79.39
CA ARG A 248 -83.19 -24.35 80.53
C ARG A 248 -84.71 -24.40 80.32
N LYS A 249 -85.18 -24.22 79.08
CA LYS A 249 -86.61 -24.28 78.75
C LYS A 249 -87.15 -25.72 78.72
N VAL A 250 -86.28 -26.69 78.44
CA VAL A 250 -86.63 -28.11 78.34
C VAL A 250 -86.56 -28.80 79.71
N ILE A 251 -85.51 -28.54 80.49
CA ILE A 251 -85.20 -29.31 81.69
C ILE A 251 -86.29 -29.26 82.76
N GLY A 252 -87.01 -28.14 82.88
CA GLY A 252 -88.15 -28.03 83.80
C GLY A 252 -89.34 -28.94 83.47
N VAL A 253 -89.40 -29.50 82.25
CA VAL A 253 -90.36 -30.53 81.85
C VAL A 253 -89.76 -31.93 82.00
N LEU A 254 -88.47 -32.10 81.74
CA LEU A 254 -87.81 -33.41 81.83
C LEU A 254 -87.53 -33.85 83.28
N ASP A 255 -87.18 -32.92 84.17
CA ASP A 255 -86.91 -33.20 85.58
C ASP A 255 -88.18 -33.15 86.46
N ALA A 256 -89.37 -33.04 85.84
CA ALA A 256 -90.61 -33.02 86.60
C ALA A 256 -90.86 -34.42 87.21
N PRO A 257 -91.08 -34.52 88.54
CA PRO A 257 -91.44 -35.77 89.19
C PRO A 257 -92.69 -36.41 88.54
N PRO A 258 -92.85 -37.74 88.58
CA PRO A 258 -93.94 -38.44 87.87
C PRO A 258 -95.34 -37.86 88.14
N ASP A 259 -95.63 -37.49 89.38
CA ASP A 259 -96.91 -36.93 89.84
C ASP A 259 -97.16 -35.48 89.36
N GLN A 260 -96.09 -34.75 89.03
CA GLN A 260 -96.15 -33.41 88.44
C GLN A 260 -96.15 -33.48 86.92
N TYR A 261 -95.40 -34.44 86.34
CA TYR A 261 -95.29 -34.66 84.91
C TYR A 261 -96.62 -35.06 84.27
N GLU A 262 -97.41 -35.88 84.97
CA GLU A 262 -98.77 -36.26 84.53
C GLU A 262 -99.72 -35.05 84.42
N LYS A 263 -99.53 -34.05 85.29
CA LYS A 263 -100.32 -32.80 85.32
C LYS A 263 -99.86 -31.76 84.28
N LEU A 264 -98.76 -32.01 83.56
CA LEU A 264 -98.27 -31.08 82.54
C LEU A 264 -99.19 -31.07 81.32
N THR A 265 -99.58 -29.86 80.90
CA THR A 265 -100.41 -29.70 79.70
C THR A 265 -99.66 -30.15 78.44
N ARG A 266 -100.41 -30.67 77.45
CA ARG A 266 -99.87 -31.02 76.13
C ARG A 266 -99.12 -29.86 75.46
N LYS A 267 -99.56 -28.62 75.72
CA LYS A 267 -98.88 -27.41 75.25
C LYS A 267 -97.47 -27.26 75.81
N ARG A 268 -97.26 -27.55 77.11
CA ARG A 268 -95.92 -27.52 77.74
C ARG A 268 -95.02 -28.63 77.22
N LYS A 269 -95.53 -29.86 77.07
CA LYS A 269 -94.77 -30.98 76.50
C LYS A 269 -94.33 -30.71 75.05
N ARG A 270 -95.23 -30.17 74.21
CA ARG A 270 -94.90 -29.73 72.85
C ARG A 270 -93.88 -28.59 72.81
N ALA A 271 -93.94 -27.64 73.75
CA ALA A 271 -92.95 -26.56 73.82
C ALA A 271 -91.54 -27.10 74.15
N ALA A 272 -91.44 -28.07 75.07
CA ALA A 272 -90.19 -28.75 75.36
C ALA A 272 -89.66 -29.55 74.16
N ASP A 273 -90.54 -30.25 73.43
CA ASP A 273 -90.17 -30.96 72.19
C ASP A 273 -89.64 -30.02 71.09
N ASN A 274 -90.26 -28.85 70.91
CA ASN A 274 -89.76 -27.82 69.99
C ASN A 274 -88.39 -27.28 70.42
N GLU A 275 -88.16 -27.07 71.71
CA GLU A 275 -86.87 -26.60 72.21
C GLU A 275 -85.78 -27.70 72.16
N LEU A 276 -86.14 -28.99 72.26
CA LEU A 276 -85.23 -30.11 71.96
C LEU A 276 -84.85 -30.14 70.47
N THR A 277 -85.80 -29.87 69.58
CA THR A 277 -85.54 -29.73 68.14
C THR A 277 -84.58 -28.58 67.88
N ARG A 278 -84.83 -27.41 68.48
CA ARG A 278 -83.94 -26.24 68.40
C ARG A 278 -82.55 -26.55 68.96
N PHE A 279 -82.44 -27.27 70.08
CA PHE A 279 -81.17 -27.71 70.64
C PHE A 279 -80.41 -28.58 69.62
N SER A 280 -81.10 -29.52 68.96
CA SER A 280 -80.51 -30.35 67.89
C SER A 280 -80.03 -29.53 66.69
N GLU A 281 -80.77 -28.50 66.26
CA GLU A 281 -80.36 -27.61 65.17
C GLU A 281 -79.09 -26.81 65.52
N ILE A 282 -78.95 -26.38 66.78
CA ILE A 282 -77.74 -25.68 67.25
C ILE A 282 -76.56 -26.65 67.32
N LEU A 283 -76.76 -27.91 67.70
CA LEU A 283 -75.73 -28.95 67.65
C LEU A 283 -75.21 -29.17 66.22
N VAL A 284 -76.10 -29.26 65.23
CA VAL A 284 -75.74 -29.38 63.81
C VAL A 284 -74.94 -28.16 63.35
N SER A 285 -75.37 -26.96 63.76
CA SER A 285 -74.66 -25.71 63.45
C SER A 285 -73.26 -25.69 64.08
N THR A 286 -73.13 -26.24 65.29
CA THR A 286 -71.84 -26.40 65.98
C THR A 286 -70.93 -27.37 65.23
N ASP A 287 -71.43 -28.54 64.83
CA ASP A 287 -70.66 -29.54 64.06
C ASP A 287 -70.14 -28.97 62.73
N ARG A 288 -70.99 -28.21 62.01
CA ARG A 288 -70.59 -27.49 60.80
C ARG A 288 -69.45 -26.51 61.07
N LYS A 289 -69.52 -25.73 62.15
CA LYS A 289 -68.45 -24.79 62.51
C LYS A 289 -67.16 -25.48 62.94
N LEU A 290 -67.24 -26.64 63.59
CA LEU A 290 -66.05 -27.45 63.90
C LEU A 290 -65.40 -27.99 62.63
N SER A 291 -66.18 -28.37 61.62
CA SER A 291 -65.66 -28.77 60.31
C SER A 291 -64.95 -27.61 59.61
N GLU A 292 -65.53 -26.40 59.62
CA GLU A 292 -64.87 -25.20 59.10
C GLU A 292 -63.58 -24.82 59.87
N ILE A 293 -63.43 -25.23 61.12
CA ILE A 293 -62.18 -25.06 61.89
C ILE A 293 -61.14 -26.08 61.42
N GLU A 294 -61.51 -27.35 61.31
CA GLU A 294 -60.65 -28.43 60.82
C GLU A 294 -60.13 -28.15 59.40
N GLU A 295 -60.98 -27.63 58.51
CA GLU A 295 -60.59 -27.22 57.16
C GLU A 295 -59.49 -26.14 57.18
N ASN A 296 -59.65 -25.08 57.99
CA ASN A 296 -58.62 -24.03 58.08
C ASN A 296 -57.32 -24.52 58.71
N LEU A 297 -57.40 -25.47 59.64
CA LEU A 297 -56.23 -26.10 60.26
C LEU A 297 -55.48 -26.98 59.26
N ALA A 298 -56.18 -27.58 58.29
CA ALA A 298 -55.57 -28.37 57.22
C ALA A 298 -54.98 -27.50 56.08
N ILE A 299 -55.59 -26.35 55.78
CA ILE A 299 -55.13 -25.45 54.70
C ILE A 299 -53.77 -24.81 55.01
N LEU A 300 -53.52 -24.48 56.27
CA LEU A 300 -52.24 -23.93 56.73
C LEU A 300 -51.85 -24.68 57.99
N GLU A 301 -50.79 -25.49 57.92
CA GLU A 301 -50.22 -26.17 59.08
C GLU A 301 -49.77 -25.14 60.12
N LEU A 302 -50.61 -24.92 61.12
CA LEU A 302 -50.31 -23.99 62.21
C LEU A 302 -49.44 -24.71 63.24
N ALA A 303 -48.14 -24.37 63.24
CA ALA A 303 -47.21 -24.88 64.23
C ALA A 303 -47.72 -24.63 65.67
N GLY A 304 -47.68 -25.69 66.49
CA GLY A 304 -48.02 -25.65 67.92
C GLY A 304 -49.52 -25.57 68.24
N VAL A 305 -50.41 -25.89 67.29
CA VAL A 305 -51.86 -25.86 67.50
C VAL A 305 -52.44 -27.27 67.45
N GLU A 306 -52.72 -27.86 68.60
CA GLU A 306 -53.37 -29.19 68.71
C GLU A 306 -54.86 -29.05 68.99
N MET A 307 -55.64 -28.63 67.98
CA MET A 307 -57.09 -28.50 68.13
C MET A 307 -57.89 -29.72 67.63
N GLY A 308 -57.28 -30.59 66.82
CA GLY A 308 -57.97 -31.72 66.19
C GLY A 308 -58.51 -32.76 67.17
N ALA A 309 -57.87 -32.94 68.34
CA ALA A 309 -58.38 -33.84 69.37
C ALA A 309 -59.65 -33.28 70.03
N ILE A 310 -59.67 -31.97 70.32
CA ILE A 310 -60.80 -31.29 70.95
C ILE A 310 -61.99 -31.21 69.98
N THR A 311 -61.76 -30.84 68.71
CA THR A 311 -62.84 -30.79 67.71
C THR A 311 -63.48 -32.16 67.54
N ARG A 312 -62.67 -33.22 67.44
CA ARG A 312 -63.16 -34.61 67.33
C ARG A 312 -63.95 -35.06 68.56
N ALA A 313 -63.48 -34.72 69.77
CA ALA A 313 -64.21 -35.01 71.01
C ALA A 313 -65.60 -34.36 71.01
N ILE A 314 -65.68 -33.07 70.66
CA ILE A 314 -66.96 -32.34 70.59
C ILE A 314 -67.88 -32.95 69.54
N LYS A 315 -67.39 -33.28 68.33
CA LYS A 315 -68.19 -33.92 67.27
C LYS A 315 -68.71 -35.30 67.68
N THR A 316 -67.90 -36.07 68.39
CA THR A 316 -68.30 -37.38 68.95
C THR A 316 -69.42 -37.18 69.98
N GLN A 317 -69.28 -36.17 70.84
CA GLN A 317 -70.30 -35.83 71.83
C GLN A 317 -71.60 -35.37 71.15
N ILE A 318 -71.53 -34.52 70.12
CA ILE A 318 -72.69 -34.10 69.31
C ILE A 318 -73.41 -35.31 68.71
N SER A 319 -72.67 -36.27 68.17
CA SER A 319 -73.26 -37.48 67.56
C SER A 319 -74.06 -38.32 68.58
N SER A 320 -73.63 -38.33 69.84
CA SER A 320 -74.34 -39.05 70.91
C SER A 320 -75.71 -38.45 71.24
N PHE A 321 -75.90 -37.14 71.03
CA PHE A 321 -77.17 -36.46 71.32
C PHE A 321 -78.32 -36.91 70.43
N SER A 322 -78.07 -37.36 69.20
CA SER A 322 -79.14 -37.81 68.31
C SER A 322 -79.99 -38.90 68.97
N ARG A 323 -79.35 -39.90 69.59
CA ARG A 323 -80.04 -40.98 70.29
C ARG A 323 -80.76 -40.49 71.57
N ILE A 324 -80.12 -39.59 72.32
CA ILE A 324 -80.66 -39.05 73.58
C ILE A 324 -81.91 -38.21 73.29
N ILE A 325 -81.81 -37.25 72.36
CA ILE A 325 -82.89 -36.34 71.98
C ILE A 325 -84.06 -37.14 71.40
N SER A 326 -83.83 -38.05 70.44
CA SER A 326 -84.92 -38.86 69.88
C SER A 326 -85.65 -39.69 70.94
N GLY A 327 -84.93 -40.21 71.95
CA GLY A 327 -85.54 -40.91 73.08
C GLY A 327 -86.44 -39.99 73.92
N LEU A 328 -85.98 -38.78 74.22
CA LEU A 328 -86.77 -37.79 74.96
C LEU A 328 -88.00 -37.31 74.18
N GLN A 329 -87.85 -37.03 72.87
CA GLN A 329 -88.96 -36.61 72.01
C GLN A 329 -90.04 -37.70 71.89
N MET A 330 -89.62 -38.97 71.84
CA MET A 330 -90.55 -40.10 71.86
C MET A 330 -91.35 -40.12 73.15
N ILE A 331 -90.72 -39.98 74.32
CA ILE A 331 -91.42 -39.95 75.62
C ILE A 331 -92.37 -38.75 75.71
N LEU A 332 -91.95 -37.56 75.26
CA LEU A 332 -92.79 -36.35 75.23
C LEU A 332 -94.02 -36.50 74.32
N SER A 333 -93.93 -37.35 73.30
CA SER A 333 -95.01 -37.61 72.34
C SER A 333 -96.03 -38.65 72.85
N LEU A 334 -95.68 -39.45 73.85
CA LEU A 334 -96.55 -40.47 74.43
C LEU A 334 -97.43 -39.87 75.54
N GLU A 335 -98.75 -40.09 75.45
CA GLU A 335 -99.69 -39.70 76.51
C GLU A 335 -99.71 -40.75 77.63
N GLY A 336 -99.74 -40.30 78.89
CA GLY A 336 -99.82 -41.19 80.07
C GLY A 336 -98.51 -41.89 80.48
N VAL A 337 -97.41 -41.69 79.74
CA VAL A 337 -96.09 -42.24 80.09
C VAL A 337 -95.30 -41.19 80.89
N PRO A 338 -94.81 -41.49 82.11
CA PRO A 338 -93.97 -40.57 82.87
C PRO A 338 -92.59 -40.39 82.22
N MET A 339 -91.89 -39.29 82.53
CA MET A 339 -90.51 -39.12 82.07
C MET A 339 -89.60 -40.16 82.73
N ASP A 340 -88.68 -40.73 81.95
CA ASP A 340 -87.62 -41.60 82.46
C ASP A 340 -86.50 -40.73 83.03
N GLU A 341 -86.35 -40.76 84.36
CA GLU A 341 -85.30 -40.00 85.07
C GLU A 341 -83.90 -40.30 84.52
N THR A 342 -83.64 -41.55 84.11
CA THR A 342 -82.38 -41.95 83.51
C THR A 342 -82.10 -41.19 82.21
N LYS A 343 -83.13 -40.96 81.39
CA LYS A 343 -83.00 -40.23 80.11
C LYS A 343 -82.78 -38.75 80.32
N SER A 344 -83.41 -38.16 81.34
CA SER A 344 -83.16 -36.76 81.71
C SER A 344 -81.71 -36.60 82.21
N MET A 345 -81.27 -37.48 83.11
CA MET A 345 -79.89 -37.50 83.62
C MET A 345 -78.84 -37.69 82.51
N ASP A 346 -79.07 -38.62 81.57
CA ASP A 346 -78.21 -38.84 80.41
C ASP A 346 -78.06 -37.55 79.58
N PHE A 347 -79.16 -36.81 79.38
CA PHE A 347 -79.14 -35.54 78.64
C PHE A 347 -78.39 -34.43 79.37
N THR A 348 -78.59 -34.30 80.68
CA THR A 348 -77.85 -33.36 81.52
C THR A 348 -76.35 -33.66 81.51
N ALA A 349 -75.97 -34.91 81.74
CA ALA A 349 -74.57 -35.34 81.76
C ALA A 349 -73.91 -35.12 80.38
N ALA A 350 -74.59 -35.47 79.29
CA ALA A 350 -74.09 -35.25 77.95
C ALA A 350 -73.87 -33.76 77.64
N LYS A 351 -74.76 -32.88 78.11
CA LYS A 351 -74.64 -31.42 77.97
C LYS A 351 -73.48 -30.86 78.79
N GLU A 352 -73.31 -31.33 80.02
CA GLU A 352 -72.19 -30.89 80.86
C GLU A 352 -70.83 -31.22 80.24
N GLU A 353 -70.67 -32.46 79.76
CA GLU A 353 -69.44 -32.87 79.09
C GLU A 353 -69.22 -32.12 77.77
N LEU A 354 -70.26 -31.91 76.96
CA LEU A 354 -70.17 -31.08 75.75
C LEU A 354 -69.70 -29.65 76.07
N PHE A 355 -70.27 -29.03 77.10
CA PHE A 355 -69.96 -27.66 77.48
C PHE A 355 -68.54 -27.52 78.03
N LYS A 356 -68.09 -28.53 78.77
CA LYS A 356 -66.71 -28.62 79.25
C LYS A 356 -65.73 -28.72 78.09
N GLN A 357 -66.00 -29.57 77.10
CA GLN A 357 -65.16 -29.70 75.90
C GLN A 357 -65.14 -28.40 75.06
N ILE A 358 -66.29 -27.74 74.88
CA ILE A 358 -66.34 -26.42 74.20
C ILE A 358 -65.50 -25.37 74.95
N ASN A 359 -65.53 -25.36 76.28
CA ASN A 359 -64.72 -24.43 77.07
C ASN A 359 -63.21 -24.69 76.96
N GLN A 360 -62.81 -25.94 76.70
CA GLN A 360 -61.41 -26.31 76.47
C GLN A 360 -60.86 -25.85 75.12
N MET A 361 -61.71 -25.39 74.20
CA MET A 361 -61.25 -24.79 72.94
C MET A 361 -60.57 -23.45 73.24
N GLU A 362 -59.24 -23.41 73.20
CA GLU A 362 -58.47 -22.19 73.42
C GLU A 362 -58.36 -21.34 72.14
N LEU A 363 -58.28 -20.01 72.32
CA LEU A 363 -57.98 -19.12 71.21
C LEU A 363 -56.51 -19.26 70.85
N ILE A 364 -56.23 -19.36 69.55
CA ILE A 364 -54.87 -19.45 69.04
C ILE A 364 -54.21 -18.07 69.12
N ASN A 365 -53.00 -17.99 69.67
CA ASN A 365 -52.19 -16.77 69.60
C ASN A 365 -51.91 -16.39 68.14
N GLU A 366 -52.29 -15.18 67.75
CA GLU A 366 -52.14 -14.63 66.39
C GLU A 366 -50.70 -14.27 66.01
N LYS A 367 -49.73 -14.43 66.92
CA LYS A 367 -48.28 -14.20 66.69
C LYS A 367 -47.95 -12.83 66.09
N ARG A 368 -48.71 -11.80 66.48
CA ARG A 368 -48.53 -10.42 65.97
C ARG A 368 -47.13 -9.85 66.24
N GLY A 369 -46.45 -10.32 67.30
CA GLY A 369 -45.07 -9.95 67.62
C GLY A 369 -44.06 -10.46 66.59
N GLU A 370 -44.23 -11.70 66.11
CA GLU A 370 -43.36 -12.28 65.06
C GLU A 370 -43.51 -11.52 63.75
N LEU A 371 -44.73 -11.13 63.38
CA LEU A 371 -44.96 -10.29 62.19
C LEU A 371 -44.32 -8.91 62.33
N ARG A 372 -44.44 -8.26 63.50
CA ARG A 372 -43.79 -6.98 63.77
C ARG A 372 -42.27 -7.09 63.68
N GLN A 373 -41.70 -8.11 64.28
CA GLN A 373 -40.26 -8.38 64.23
C GLN A 373 -39.78 -8.60 62.78
N CYS A 374 -40.52 -9.34 61.95
CA CYS A 374 -40.18 -9.50 60.54
C CYS A 374 -40.24 -8.18 59.75
N ILE A 375 -41.19 -7.29 60.07
CA ILE A 375 -41.31 -5.97 59.44
C ILE A 375 -40.19 -5.03 59.92
N GLU A 376 -39.88 -5.04 61.22
CA GLU A 376 -38.79 -4.27 61.81
C GLU A 376 -37.44 -4.70 61.23
N ASN A 377 -37.16 -6.01 61.15
CA ASN A 377 -35.95 -6.53 60.51
C ASN A 377 -35.84 -6.09 59.04
N LEU A 378 -36.96 -6.07 58.28
CA LEU A 378 -36.94 -5.57 56.91
C LEU A 378 -36.62 -4.06 56.87
N HIS A 379 -37.16 -3.26 57.79
CA HIS A 379 -36.85 -1.84 57.87
C HIS A 379 -35.40 -1.58 58.27
N ASP A 380 -34.86 -2.32 59.22
CA ASP A 380 -33.46 -2.19 59.64
C ASP A 380 -32.49 -2.63 58.53
N GLU A 381 -32.85 -3.63 57.73
CA GLU A 381 -32.05 -4.09 56.57
C GLU A 381 -32.18 -3.18 55.33
N THR A 382 -33.29 -2.43 55.18
CA THR A 382 -33.51 -1.56 54.00
C THR A 382 -33.22 -0.07 54.26
N THR A 383 -32.93 0.31 55.52
CA THR A 383 -32.49 1.66 55.83
C THR A 383 -31.00 1.78 55.55
N PRO A 384 -30.57 2.61 54.58
CA PRO A 384 -29.14 2.81 54.36
C PRO A 384 -28.53 3.37 55.63
N VAL A 385 -27.50 2.71 56.17
CA VAL A 385 -26.60 3.31 57.14
C VAL A 385 -25.91 4.46 56.40
N VAL A 386 -26.46 5.65 56.54
CA VAL A 386 -25.76 6.87 56.15
C VAL A 386 -24.64 7.03 57.18
N GLU A 387 -23.52 6.35 56.97
CA GLU A 387 -22.25 6.81 57.52
C GLU A 387 -21.97 8.16 56.88
N LEU A 388 -22.48 9.22 57.53
CA LEU A 388 -21.96 10.56 57.38
C LEU A 388 -20.51 10.51 57.88
N ALA A 389 -19.60 10.10 56.99
CA ALA A 389 -18.20 10.46 57.08
C ALA A 389 -18.13 11.98 56.92
N ILE A 390 -18.42 12.69 58.00
CA ILE A 390 -17.96 14.06 58.19
C ILE A 390 -16.48 13.90 58.52
N GLU A 391 -15.66 14.04 57.48
CA GLU A 391 -14.22 14.27 57.59
C GLU A 391 -13.99 15.44 58.56
N ASN A 392 -13.10 15.23 59.54
CA ASN A 392 -12.47 16.27 60.34
C ASN A 392 -10.98 16.33 59.98
#